data_AF-A0A7C9L2P5-F1
#
_entry.id   AF-A0A7C9L2P5-F1
#
_cell.length_a   1.000
_cell.length_b   1.000
_cell.length_c   1.000
_cell.angle_alpha   90.00
_cell.angle_beta   90.00
_cell.angle_gamma   90.00
#
_symmetry.space_group_name_H-M   'P 1'
#
loop_
_entity.id
_entity.type
_entity.pdbx_description
1 polymer ?
#
loop_
_entity_poly.entity_id
_entity_poly.type
_entity_poly.pdbx_seq_one_letter_code
_entity_poly.pdbx_strand_id
1 'polypeptide(L)'
;MIKQRYFAGRVLVYGLISVTVMLSAAMTGCNNKNNISEGSIKTEGSTKTEGNNQSEEFSETDVNDQPSDIHVEPPVIHGISDKTYYIGSKVSYMTDVYATDFSGQEIDVEVDKSQVNTSQPGSYIVYYKAVDSDGNETIEEVTFTFIEEETQEVKVNSSYSTLDEVVAAVLQDITDSSMSKGQKARAIYKYAHAKIGYTGNSYTKSSEWQDEAFEALKEIKKNGYVAGDCFTYASVDRALLDGIGAECIWVDNQGARSGDHSWLLCNLGTGWYHFDSTRMYDGFECFMLTDSQVQDYINRGNSIYRRDMSAYPATPSEEFSY
;
A
#
# COMPACT_ATOMS: atom_id res chain seq x y z
N MET A 1 53.62 -4.99 -44.36
CA MET A 1 54.04 -3.62 -43.98
C MET A 1 53.02 -3.08 -43.00
N ILE A 2 53.48 -2.83 -41.77
CA ILE A 2 52.72 -2.44 -40.59
C ILE A 2 52.37 -0.94 -40.67
N LYS A 3 51.14 -0.55 -40.34
CA LYS A 3 50.78 0.82 -39.91
C LYS A 3 49.81 0.68 -38.74
N GLN A 4 50.34 0.52 -37.53
CA GLN A 4 50.54 1.54 -36.50
C GLN A 4 49.26 2.30 -36.09
N ARG A 5 48.95 2.07 -34.81
CA ARG A 5 47.90 2.62 -33.97
C ARG A 5 48.21 4.07 -33.59
N TYR A 6 47.18 4.91 -33.53
CA TYR A 6 47.11 6.06 -32.64
C TYR A 6 45.65 6.27 -32.26
N PHE A 7 45.29 6.00 -31.01
CA PHE A 7 44.14 6.64 -30.38
C PHE A 7 44.60 7.18 -29.04
N ALA A 8 44.61 8.51 -28.96
CA ALA A 8 45.01 9.29 -27.82
C ALA A 8 44.00 9.10 -26.68
N GLY A 9 44.52 8.84 -25.48
CA GLY A 9 43.73 8.83 -24.25
C GLY A 9 43.19 10.23 -23.94
N ARG A 10 41.90 10.31 -23.65
CA ARG A 10 41.30 11.45 -22.95
C ARG A 10 41.21 11.10 -21.47
N VAL A 11 42.08 11.72 -20.69
CA VAL A 11 41.99 11.84 -19.24
C VAL A 11 40.83 12.78 -18.94
N LEU A 12 39.80 12.28 -18.25
CA LEU A 12 38.73 13.11 -17.69
C LEU A 12 38.99 13.23 -16.19
N VAL A 13 39.49 14.39 -15.80
CA VAL A 13 39.63 14.83 -14.41
C VAL A 13 38.25 15.21 -13.92
N TYR A 14 37.64 14.38 -13.06
CA TYR A 14 36.45 14.77 -12.32
C TYR A 14 36.88 15.46 -11.02
N GLY A 15 36.59 16.75 -10.94
CA GLY A 15 36.78 17.55 -9.74
C GLY A 15 35.82 17.09 -8.63
N LEU A 16 36.40 16.86 -7.45
CA LEU A 16 35.68 16.66 -6.19
C LEU A 16 34.88 17.93 -5.85
N ILE A 17 33.55 17.83 -5.84
CA ILE A 17 32.69 18.80 -5.17
C ILE A 17 32.24 18.16 -3.85
N SER A 18 32.90 18.56 -2.78
CA SER A 18 32.55 18.22 -1.40
C SER A 18 31.35 19.10 -1.00
N VAL A 19 30.19 18.50 -0.72
CA VAL A 19 29.06 19.20 -0.09
C VAL A 19 29.02 18.79 1.37
N THR A 20 29.42 19.71 2.24
CA THR A 20 29.43 19.56 3.70
C THR A 20 28.03 19.85 4.26
N VAL A 21 27.56 18.94 5.11
CA VAL A 21 26.33 19.04 5.91
C VAL A 21 26.42 20.22 6.88
N MET A 22 25.38 21.06 6.95
CA MET A 22 25.12 21.89 8.13
C MET A 22 23.77 21.53 8.74
N LEU A 23 23.85 20.85 9.88
CA LEU A 23 22.76 20.59 10.80
C LEU A 23 22.80 21.71 11.87
N SER A 24 21.80 22.60 11.89
CA SER A 24 21.64 23.57 12.98
C SER A 24 20.66 23.02 14.02
N ALA A 25 21.22 22.64 15.17
CA ALA A 25 20.47 22.39 16.40
C ALA A 25 20.14 23.73 17.08
N ALA A 26 18.92 23.88 17.56
CA ALA A 26 18.59 24.86 18.59
C ALA A 26 17.97 24.11 19.79
N MET A 27 18.80 23.84 20.79
CA MET A 27 18.35 23.63 22.17
C MET A 27 18.14 25.00 22.81
N THR A 28 17.04 25.20 23.52
CA THR A 28 17.04 25.90 24.81
C THR A 28 15.89 25.36 25.63
N GLY A 29 16.22 24.65 26.70
CA GLY A 29 15.26 24.26 27.73
C GLY A 29 15.10 25.36 28.77
N CYS A 30 14.07 25.22 29.61
CA CYS A 30 14.20 25.46 31.04
C CYS A 30 13.16 24.65 31.81
N ASN A 31 13.69 23.99 32.85
CA ASN A 31 12.99 23.27 33.91
C ASN A 31 12.00 24.17 34.66
N ASN A 32 10.96 23.58 35.25
CA ASN A 32 10.93 23.53 36.71
C ASN A 32 10.05 22.39 37.26
N LYS A 33 10.65 21.59 38.13
CA LYS A 33 9.98 20.65 39.05
C LYS A 33 9.56 21.43 40.30
N ASN A 34 8.43 21.06 40.91
CA ASN A 34 8.22 20.84 42.35
C ASN A 34 6.69 20.72 42.61
N ASN A 35 6.16 19.54 42.91
CA ASN A 35 6.07 18.82 44.19
C ASN A 35 5.18 19.47 45.28
N ILE A 36 4.19 18.66 45.72
CA ILE A 36 3.62 18.50 47.07
C ILE A 36 2.63 19.57 47.58
N SER A 37 1.37 19.17 47.87
CA SER A 37 0.94 18.90 49.26
C SER A 37 -0.49 18.34 49.36
N GLU A 38 -0.64 17.30 50.18
CA GLU A 38 -1.88 16.83 50.81
C GLU A 38 -2.55 17.93 51.65
N GLY A 39 -3.87 17.81 51.87
CA GLY A 39 -4.57 18.61 52.87
C GLY A 39 -6.08 18.35 52.91
N SER A 40 -6.50 17.48 53.82
CA SER A 40 -7.90 17.28 54.24
C SER A 40 -8.42 18.44 55.12
N ILE A 41 -9.71 18.36 55.48
CA ILE A 41 -10.50 19.05 56.56
C ILE A 41 -11.62 19.92 55.93
N LYS A 42 -12.89 19.49 55.89
CA LYS A 42 -13.94 19.39 56.92
C LYS A 42 -14.54 20.72 57.41
N THR A 43 -15.85 20.85 57.09
CA THR A 43 -16.97 21.25 57.97
C THR A 43 -17.24 22.73 58.24
N GLU A 44 -18.48 23.15 57.91
CA GLU A 44 -19.48 23.90 58.70
C GLU A 44 -20.65 24.23 57.74
N GLY A 45 -21.95 24.18 58.06
CA GLY A 45 -22.68 23.96 59.30
C GLY A 45 -24.03 24.70 59.21
N SER A 46 -25.14 24.01 59.55
CA SER A 46 -26.46 24.55 59.98
C SER A 46 -27.31 25.33 58.95
N THR A 47 -28.64 25.19 58.83
CA THR A 47 -29.76 25.01 59.80
C THR A 47 -30.95 24.27 59.13
N LYS A 48 -31.45 23.14 59.62
CA LYS A 48 -32.57 22.89 60.59
C LYS A 48 -33.95 23.55 60.31
N THR A 49 -34.96 22.72 60.02
CA THR A 49 -36.29 22.58 60.70
C THR A 49 -36.97 21.31 60.12
N GLU A 50 -37.07 20.15 60.81
CA GLU A 50 -38.13 19.66 61.75
C GLU A 50 -39.57 19.75 61.19
N GLY A 51 -40.41 18.71 61.07
CA GLY A 51 -40.27 17.29 61.46
C GLY A 51 -41.48 16.38 61.08
N ASN A 52 -41.34 15.09 61.44
CA ASN A 52 -42.30 14.03 61.77
C ASN A 52 -43.68 13.89 61.07
N ASN A 53 -43.97 12.74 60.43
CA ASN A 53 -44.66 11.60 61.06
C ASN A 53 -44.91 10.41 60.10
N GLN A 54 -45.15 9.25 60.72
CA GLN A 54 -45.17 7.88 60.22
C GLN A 54 -46.58 7.41 59.77
N SER A 55 -46.60 6.31 58.99
CA SER A 55 -47.68 5.34 58.67
C SER A 55 -48.84 5.76 57.75
N GLU A 56 -49.06 5.04 56.63
CA GLU A 56 -50.04 3.94 56.54
C GLU A 56 -49.97 3.24 55.16
N GLU A 57 -50.31 1.95 55.19
CA GLU A 57 -50.39 0.99 54.09
C GLU A 57 -51.75 1.13 53.37
N PHE A 58 -51.75 1.32 52.05
CA PHE A 58 -52.89 0.96 51.21
C PHE A 58 -52.41 0.56 49.81
N SER A 59 -52.72 -0.68 49.45
CA SER A 59 -52.57 -1.29 48.14
C SER A 59 -53.50 -0.64 47.12
N GLU A 60 -53.00 -0.35 45.92
CA GLU A 60 -53.74 -0.63 44.68
C GLU A 60 -52.76 -0.72 43.51
N THR A 61 -52.93 -1.79 42.76
CA THR A 61 -52.17 -2.18 41.57
C THR A 61 -52.35 -1.16 40.46
N ASP A 62 -51.25 -0.69 39.87
CA ASP A 62 -51.29 -0.28 38.47
C ASP A 62 -50.06 -0.80 37.73
N VAL A 63 -50.35 -1.60 36.72
CA VAL A 63 -49.41 -2.24 35.82
C VAL A 63 -48.92 -1.13 34.90
N ASN A 64 -47.74 -0.56 35.17
CA ASN A 64 -47.05 0.22 34.17
C ASN A 64 -45.82 -0.55 33.73
N ASP A 65 -46.07 -1.38 32.73
CA ASP A 65 -45.11 -2.00 31.83
C ASP A 65 -44.09 -0.92 31.43
N GLN A 66 -42.92 -0.94 32.07
CA GLN A 66 -41.78 -0.19 31.57
C GLN A 66 -41.46 -0.82 30.20
N PRO A 67 -41.48 -0.06 29.10
CA PRO A 67 -41.03 -0.60 27.83
C PRO A 67 -39.57 -0.98 28.02
N SER A 68 -39.31 -2.30 27.96
CA SER A 68 -37.98 -2.87 27.91
C SER A 68 -37.19 -2.16 26.80
N ASP A 69 -36.06 -1.57 27.20
CA ASP A 69 -34.99 -0.99 26.39
C ASP A 69 -35.22 -1.03 24.88
N ILE A 70 -35.64 0.11 24.31
CA ILE A 70 -35.36 0.40 22.91
C ILE A 70 -33.84 0.32 22.79
N HIS A 71 -33.32 -0.53 21.91
CA HIS A 71 -31.89 -0.68 21.72
C HIS A 71 -31.31 0.66 21.26
N VAL A 72 -30.66 1.41 22.17
CA VAL A 72 -30.17 2.79 21.90
C VAL A 72 -28.76 2.79 21.30
N GLU A 73 -28.21 1.62 20.97
CA GLU A 73 -26.86 1.51 20.47
C GLU A 73 -26.86 1.68 18.95
N PRO A 74 -26.25 2.76 18.42
CA PRO A 74 -26.25 3.03 17.00
C PRO A 74 -25.34 2.05 16.25
N PRO A 75 -25.56 1.85 14.94
CA PRO A 75 -24.77 0.91 14.16
C PRO A 75 -23.30 1.34 14.07
N VAL A 76 -22.39 0.39 13.87
CA VAL A 76 -20.95 0.67 13.73
C VAL A 76 -20.53 0.52 12.27
N ILE A 77 -19.87 1.52 11.71
CA ILE A 77 -19.32 1.49 10.34
C ILE A 77 -17.86 1.04 10.39
N HIS A 78 -17.50 0.07 9.56
CA HIS A 78 -16.17 -0.52 9.46
C HIS A 78 -15.54 -0.23 8.09
N GLY A 79 -14.21 -0.36 8.00
CA GLY A 79 -13.49 -0.26 6.72
C GLY A 79 -13.31 1.16 6.17
N ILE A 80 -13.67 2.17 6.96
CA ILE A 80 -13.48 3.58 6.62
C ILE A 80 -12.15 4.11 7.18
N SER A 81 -11.41 4.84 6.36
CA SER A 81 -10.15 5.50 6.74
C SER A 81 -9.83 6.60 5.74
N ASP A 82 -9.07 7.61 6.15
CA ASP A 82 -8.57 8.64 5.23
C ASP A 82 -7.78 8.01 4.07
N LYS A 83 -7.95 8.58 2.87
CA LYS A 83 -7.32 8.08 1.63
C LYS A 83 -6.74 9.21 0.82
N THR A 84 -5.62 8.94 0.15
CA THR A 84 -4.97 9.89 -0.75
C THR A 84 -4.95 9.35 -2.18
N TYR A 85 -5.32 10.19 -3.14
CA TYR A 85 -5.38 9.89 -4.56
C TYR A 85 -4.70 11.00 -5.37
N TYR A 86 -4.29 10.68 -6.60
CA TYR A 86 -3.93 11.70 -7.58
C TYR A 86 -5.18 12.23 -8.29
N ILE A 87 -5.16 13.50 -8.69
CA ILE A 87 -6.22 14.09 -9.50
C ILE A 87 -6.51 13.23 -10.75
N GLY A 88 -7.79 13.08 -11.10
CA GLY A 88 -8.26 12.28 -12.24
C GLY A 88 -8.39 10.77 -11.97
N SER A 89 -7.98 10.27 -10.80
CA SER A 89 -8.11 8.86 -10.45
C SER A 89 -9.59 8.42 -10.35
N LYS A 90 -9.88 7.18 -10.75
CA LYS A 90 -11.16 6.53 -10.42
C LYS A 90 -11.16 6.15 -8.94
N VAL A 91 -12.15 6.63 -8.19
CA VAL A 91 -12.26 6.41 -6.74
C VAL A 91 -13.41 5.45 -6.44
N SER A 92 -13.10 4.39 -5.68
CA SER A 92 -14.10 3.49 -5.08
C SER A 92 -14.32 3.88 -3.63
N TYR A 93 -15.56 4.19 -3.27
CA TYR A 93 -15.93 4.66 -1.95
C TYR A 93 -16.44 3.53 -1.03
N MET A 94 -16.94 2.43 -1.60
CA MET A 94 -17.53 1.32 -0.81
C MET A 94 -16.61 0.09 -0.70
N THR A 95 -15.33 0.20 -1.09
CA THR A 95 -14.40 -0.92 -0.96
C THR A 95 -14.15 -1.21 0.52
N ASP A 96 -14.52 -2.42 0.94
CA ASP A 96 -14.38 -2.96 2.30
C ASP A 96 -15.19 -2.23 3.39
N VAL A 97 -16.11 -1.34 2.98
CA VAL A 97 -17.01 -0.62 3.89
C VAL A 97 -18.28 -1.44 4.13
N TYR A 98 -18.59 -1.70 5.40
CA TYR A 98 -19.84 -2.34 5.84
C TYR A 98 -20.23 -1.78 7.21
N ALA A 99 -21.49 -1.96 7.62
CA ALA A 99 -21.94 -1.56 8.94
C ALA A 99 -22.66 -2.71 9.65
N THR A 100 -22.57 -2.76 10.97
CA THR A 100 -23.26 -3.76 11.80
C THR A 100 -24.13 -3.08 12.84
N ASP A 101 -25.36 -3.56 13.01
CA ASP A 101 -26.21 -3.17 14.14
C ASP A 101 -25.74 -3.83 15.46
N PHE A 102 -26.42 -3.55 16.57
CA PHE A 102 -26.09 -4.14 17.87
C PHE A 102 -26.15 -5.67 17.90
N SER A 103 -27.05 -6.27 17.11
CA SER A 103 -27.17 -7.73 17.04
C SER A 103 -25.99 -8.38 16.29
N GLY A 104 -25.15 -7.57 15.65
CA GLY A 104 -24.08 -7.99 14.76
C GLY A 104 -24.57 -8.31 13.35
N GLN A 105 -25.80 -7.93 13.00
CA GLN A 105 -26.32 -8.07 11.64
C GLN A 105 -25.76 -6.96 10.76
N GLU A 106 -25.31 -7.33 9.56
CA GLU A 106 -24.84 -6.36 8.56
C GLU A 106 -26.02 -5.57 7.98
N ILE A 107 -25.85 -4.25 7.87
CA ILE A 107 -26.85 -3.31 7.35
C ILE A 107 -26.24 -2.42 6.25
N ASP A 108 -27.11 -1.79 5.47
CA ASP A 108 -26.70 -0.93 4.36
C ASP A 108 -25.94 0.32 4.85
N VAL A 109 -24.91 0.69 4.08
CA VAL A 109 -24.20 1.96 4.22
C VAL A 109 -24.53 2.84 3.02
N GLU A 110 -24.90 4.08 3.28
CA GLU A 110 -25.04 5.13 2.29
C GLU A 110 -23.76 5.98 2.25
N VAL A 111 -23.35 6.39 1.05
CA VAL A 111 -22.17 7.25 0.87
C VAL A 111 -22.52 8.54 0.15
N ASP A 112 -22.28 9.67 0.82
CA ASP A 112 -22.35 11.00 0.22
C ASP A 112 -20.95 11.49 -0.18
N LYS A 113 -20.74 11.54 -1.50
CA LYS A 113 -19.53 12.04 -2.16
C LYS A 113 -19.79 13.31 -2.98
N SER A 114 -20.92 13.98 -2.76
CA SER A 114 -21.35 15.14 -3.54
C SER A 114 -20.33 16.30 -3.51
N GLN A 115 -19.55 16.37 -2.43
CA GLN A 115 -18.50 17.38 -2.24
C GLN A 115 -17.17 17.01 -2.91
N VAL A 116 -17.00 15.79 -3.39
CA VAL A 116 -15.70 15.32 -3.91
C VAL A 116 -15.51 15.75 -5.35
N ASN A 117 -14.46 16.56 -5.59
CA ASN A 117 -13.99 16.87 -6.92
C ASN A 117 -12.68 16.14 -7.20
N THR A 118 -12.74 15.02 -7.91
CA THR A 118 -11.55 14.22 -8.23
C THR A 118 -10.60 14.92 -9.21
N SER A 119 -11.03 15.99 -9.88
CA SER A 119 -10.24 16.70 -10.88
C SER A 119 -9.51 17.92 -10.32
N GLN A 120 -9.69 18.23 -9.04
CA GLN A 120 -9.03 19.33 -8.37
C GLN A 120 -8.27 18.82 -7.15
N PRO A 121 -7.07 19.37 -6.89
CA PRO A 121 -6.35 19.07 -5.67
C PRO A 121 -7.09 19.66 -4.48
N GLY A 122 -7.14 18.91 -3.40
CA GLY A 122 -7.85 19.31 -2.20
C GLY A 122 -8.19 18.12 -1.34
N SER A 123 -8.50 18.39 -0.08
CA SER A 123 -9.10 17.41 0.81
C SER A 123 -10.61 17.60 0.80
N TYR A 124 -11.33 16.54 0.47
CA TYR A 124 -12.78 16.53 0.39
C TYR A 124 -13.33 15.52 1.39
N ILE A 125 -14.38 15.92 2.10
CA ILE A 125 -15.05 15.06 3.06
C ILE A 125 -16.04 14.17 2.33
N VAL A 126 -16.00 12.87 2.65
CA VAL A 126 -17.00 11.88 2.28
C VAL A 126 -17.72 11.45 3.55
N TYR A 127 -19.05 11.43 3.50
CA TYR A 127 -19.86 10.98 4.63
C TYR A 127 -20.37 9.56 4.37
N TYR A 128 -20.17 8.69 5.36
CA TYR A 128 -20.77 7.37 5.41
C TYR A 128 -21.87 7.38 6.44
N LYS A 129 -23.04 6.85 6.08
CA LYS A 129 -24.22 6.82 6.94
C LYS A 129 -24.77 5.40 7.01
N ALA A 130 -25.07 4.93 8.21
CA ALA A 130 -25.78 3.68 8.43
C ALA A 130 -26.98 3.94 9.35
N VAL A 131 -28.12 3.32 9.04
CA VAL A 131 -29.36 3.43 9.83
C VAL A 131 -29.91 2.03 10.06
N ASP A 132 -30.10 1.67 11.33
CA ASP A 132 -30.66 0.35 11.68
C ASP A 132 -32.20 0.31 11.56
N SER A 133 -32.80 -0.87 11.79
CA SER A 133 -34.25 -1.04 11.70
C SER A 133 -35.05 -0.30 12.77
N ASP A 134 -34.41 0.07 13.88
CA ASP A 134 -35.01 0.81 14.99
C ASP A 134 -34.88 2.33 14.80
N GLY A 135 -34.14 2.75 13.77
CA GLY A 135 -33.94 4.14 13.39
C GLY A 135 -32.73 4.81 14.04
N ASN A 136 -31.84 4.06 14.69
CA ASN A 136 -30.58 4.61 15.18
C ASN A 136 -29.63 4.86 14.00
N GLU A 137 -28.87 5.94 14.08
CA GLU A 137 -28.05 6.45 12.99
C GLU A 137 -26.61 6.65 13.43
N THR A 138 -25.68 6.25 12.55
CA THR A 138 -24.26 6.61 12.62
C THR A 138 -23.86 7.32 11.35
N ILE A 139 -23.20 8.47 11.50
CA ILE A 139 -22.56 9.22 10.42
C ILE A 139 -21.09 9.36 10.75
N GLU A 140 -20.23 8.91 9.84
CA GLU A 140 -18.79 9.04 9.95
C GLU A 140 -18.24 9.82 8.76
N GLU A 141 -17.25 10.67 9.03
CA GLU A 141 -16.58 11.47 8.02
C GLU A 141 -15.20 10.91 7.71
N VAL A 142 -14.85 10.88 6.42
CA VAL A 142 -13.56 10.44 5.94
C VAL A 142 -12.97 11.48 5.01
N THR A 143 -11.69 11.76 5.17
CA THR A 143 -10.97 12.70 4.31
C THR A 143 -10.39 11.99 3.09
N PHE A 144 -10.83 12.41 1.91
CA PHE A 144 -10.23 12.02 0.63
C PHE A 144 -9.36 13.17 0.13
N THR A 145 -8.05 12.99 0.17
CA THR A 145 -7.07 13.98 -0.31
C THR A 145 -6.69 13.69 -1.75
N PHE A 146 -6.95 14.65 -2.64
CA PHE A 146 -6.45 14.65 -4.00
C PHE A 146 -5.25 15.57 -4.08
N ILE A 147 -4.13 15.04 -4.51
CA ILE A 147 -2.90 15.81 -4.72
C ILE A 147 -2.67 15.97 -6.21
N GLU A 148 -2.12 17.13 -6.60
CA GLU A 148 -1.45 17.22 -7.89
C GLU A 148 -0.31 16.24 -7.87
N GLU A 149 -0.11 15.58 -9.01
CA GLU A 149 1.16 14.94 -9.23
C GLU A 149 2.23 16.04 -9.22
N GLU A 150 3.14 16.02 -8.25
CA GLU A 150 4.36 16.83 -8.34
C GLU A 150 5.12 16.33 -9.56
N THR A 151 4.89 16.98 -10.71
CA THR A 151 5.83 16.93 -11.80
C THR A 151 7.07 17.67 -11.31
N GLN A 152 7.97 16.93 -10.65
CA GLN A 152 9.35 17.34 -10.70
C GLN A 152 9.67 17.46 -12.18
N GLU A 153 9.93 18.69 -12.65
CA GLU A 153 10.63 18.93 -13.90
C GLU A 153 12.07 18.40 -13.77
N VAL A 154 12.21 17.09 -13.57
CA VAL A 154 13.31 16.39 -14.20
C VAL A 154 12.98 16.53 -15.68
N LYS A 155 13.88 17.15 -16.44
CA LYS A 155 13.93 16.99 -17.89
C LYS A 155 14.16 15.50 -18.21
N VAL A 156 13.16 14.65 -18.00
CA VAL A 156 13.09 13.36 -18.62
C VAL A 156 12.53 13.67 -20.00
N ASN A 157 13.41 13.68 -20.99
CA ASN A 157 12.99 13.55 -22.37
C ASN A 157 12.01 12.35 -22.42
N SER A 158 10.69 12.58 -22.54
CA SER A 158 9.70 11.50 -22.78
C SER A 158 9.83 10.97 -24.23
N SER A 159 11.07 10.83 -24.68
CA SER A 159 11.54 10.42 -26.00
C SER A 159 12.25 9.08 -25.89
N TYR A 160 11.88 8.24 -24.92
CA TYR A 160 12.31 6.84 -24.94
C TYR A 160 11.73 6.21 -26.20
N SER A 161 12.62 5.76 -27.07
CA SER A 161 12.27 5.14 -28.34
C SER A 161 12.38 3.62 -28.30
N THR A 162 13.08 3.09 -27.29
CA THR A 162 13.31 1.66 -27.08
C THR A 162 13.17 1.25 -25.62
N LEU A 163 12.91 -0.03 -25.38
CA LEU A 163 12.84 -0.62 -24.04
C LEU A 163 14.17 -0.46 -23.28
N ASP A 164 15.30 -0.68 -23.95
CA ASP A 164 16.63 -0.56 -23.34
C ASP A 164 16.90 0.85 -22.79
N GLU A 165 16.47 1.89 -23.49
CA GLU A 165 16.66 3.29 -23.06
C GLU A 165 15.88 3.60 -21.77
N VAL A 166 14.62 3.17 -21.69
CA VAL A 166 13.79 3.42 -20.49
C VAL A 166 14.23 2.53 -19.32
N VAL A 167 14.61 1.28 -19.58
CA VAL A 167 15.19 0.37 -18.57
C VAL A 167 16.47 0.95 -17.98
N ALA A 168 17.40 1.41 -18.81
CA ALA A 168 18.65 2.01 -18.35
C ALA A 168 18.41 3.25 -17.48
N ALA A 169 17.46 4.11 -17.87
CA ALA A 169 17.11 5.30 -17.10
C ALA A 169 16.50 4.95 -15.73
N VAL A 170 15.59 3.98 -15.68
CA VAL A 170 14.98 3.53 -14.41
C VAL A 170 16.03 2.89 -13.50
N LEU A 171 16.91 2.05 -14.04
CA LEU A 171 17.98 1.43 -13.27
C LEU A 171 18.97 2.47 -12.73
N GLN A 172 19.21 3.57 -13.45
CA GLN A 172 20.03 4.68 -12.96
C GLN A 172 19.38 5.40 -11.77
N ASP A 173 18.05 5.45 -11.69
CA ASP A 173 17.33 6.10 -10.59
C ASP A 173 17.28 5.23 -9.32
N ILE A 174 17.23 3.90 -9.48
CA ILE A 174 16.98 2.97 -8.35
C ILE A 174 18.21 2.16 -7.92
N THR A 175 19.30 2.20 -8.70
CA THR A 175 20.52 1.46 -8.39
C THR A 175 21.78 2.31 -8.54
N ASP A 176 22.88 1.84 -7.95
CA ASP A 176 24.21 2.39 -8.16
C ASP A 176 25.28 1.31 -8.30
N SER A 177 26.51 1.71 -8.63
CA SER A 177 27.62 0.80 -8.87
C SER A 177 28.12 0.02 -7.64
N SER A 178 27.82 0.48 -6.43
CA SER A 178 28.19 -0.19 -5.17
C SER A 178 27.27 -1.35 -4.81
N MET A 179 26.04 -1.37 -5.36
CA MET A 179 25.06 -2.41 -5.07
C MET A 179 25.46 -3.76 -5.64
N SER A 180 25.32 -4.82 -4.83
CA SER A 180 25.37 -6.21 -5.26
C SER A 180 24.25 -6.49 -6.27
N LYS A 181 24.38 -7.55 -7.09
CA LYS A 181 23.31 -7.91 -8.04
C LYS A 181 21.98 -8.22 -7.32
N GLY A 182 22.03 -8.83 -6.14
CA GLY A 182 20.83 -9.05 -5.32
C GLY A 182 20.25 -7.78 -4.72
N GLN A 183 21.09 -6.82 -4.30
CA GLN A 183 20.61 -5.50 -3.85
C GLN A 183 19.90 -4.75 -4.99
N LYS A 184 20.43 -4.81 -6.21
CA LYS A 184 19.77 -4.26 -7.40
C LYS A 184 18.44 -4.96 -7.68
N ALA A 185 18.40 -6.29 -7.60
CA ALA A 185 17.15 -7.04 -7.75
C ALA A 185 16.10 -6.63 -6.70
N ARG A 186 16.49 -6.39 -5.44
CA ARG A 186 15.56 -5.89 -4.41
C ARG A 186 15.09 -4.47 -4.69
N ALA A 187 15.94 -3.61 -5.22
CA ALA A 187 15.53 -2.26 -5.63
C ALA A 187 14.50 -2.33 -6.77
N ILE A 188 14.70 -3.21 -7.75
CA ILE A 188 13.75 -3.49 -8.84
C ILE A 188 12.41 -3.98 -8.28
N TYR A 189 12.44 -4.99 -7.41
CA TYR A 189 11.23 -5.52 -6.77
C TYR A 189 10.43 -4.41 -6.10
N LYS A 190 11.08 -3.59 -5.26
CA LYS A 190 10.44 -2.48 -4.55
C LYS A 190 9.90 -1.43 -5.50
N TYR A 191 10.62 -1.14 -6.59
CA TYR A 191 10.19 -0.18 -7.59
C TYR A 191 8.90 -0.64 -8.27
N ALA A 192 8.88 -1.84 -8.87
CA ALA A 192 7.70 -2.36 -9.55
C ALA A 192 6.52 -2.52 -8.57
N HIS A 193 6.78 -3.09 -7.39
CA HIS A 193 5.79 -3.22 -6.32
C HIS A 193 5.17 -1.87 -5.94
N ALA A 194 5.95 -0.81 -5.78
CA ALA A 194 5.45 0.50 -5.37
C ALA A 194 4.82 1.32 -6.52
N LYS A 195 5.21 1.07 -7.77
CA LYS A 195 4.89 1.92 -8.92
C LYS A 195 3.77 1.39 -9.81
N ILE A 196 3.41 0.13 -9.65
CA ILE A 196 2.30 -0.49 -10.38
C ILE A 196 1.14 -0.69 -9.40
N GLY A 197 -0.07 -0.41 -9.87
CA GLY A 197 -1.33 -0.67 -9.18
C GLY A 197 -2.10 -1.81 -9.80
N TYR A 198 -2.51 -2.80 -9.01
CA TYR A 198 -3.30 -3.91 -9.53
C TYR A 198 -4.73 -3.48 -9.81
N THR A 199 -5.16 -3.57 -11.07
CA THR A 199 -6.53 -3.24 -11.53
C THR A 199 -7.21 -4.38 -12.27
N GLY A 200 -6.51 -5.50 -12.48
CA GLY A 200 -7.03 -6.69 -13.17
C GLY A 200 -7.20 -6.54 -14.68
N ASN A 201 -6.70 -5.44 -15.28
CA ASN A 201 -6.58 -5.28 -16.72
C ASN A 201 -5.14 -4.91 -17.05
N SER A 202 -4.60 -5.49 -18.13
CA SER A 202 -3.29 -5.13 -18.67
C SER A 202 -3.28 -3.67 -19.11
N TYR A 203 -2.12 -3.01 -18.97
CA TYR A 203 -1.97 -1.60 -19.32
C TYR A 203 -2.11 -1.39 -20.82
N THR A 204 -1.58 -2.33 -21.61
CA THR A 204 -1.74 -2.35 -23.06
C THR A 204 -2.67 -3.47 -23.52
N LYS A 205 -3.04 -3.45 -24.80
CA LYS A 205 -3.74 -4.57 -25.47
C LYS A 205 -2.77 -5.57 -26.12
N SER A 206 -1.46 -5.39 -25.92
CA SER A 206 -0.43 -6.27 -26.50
C SER A 206 -0.28 -7.51 -25.64
N SER A 207 -0.06 -8.65 -26.28
CA SER A 207 0.32 -9.91 -25.61
C SER A 207 1.84 -10.06 -25.49
N GLU A 208 2.62 -9.14 -26.05
CA GLU A 208 4.09 -9.18 -25.98
C GLU A 208 4.58 -8.43 -24.74
N TRP A 209 5.32 -9.11 -23.87
CA TRP A 209 5.75 -8.55 -22.58
C TRP A 209 6.67 -7.34 -22.75
N GLN A 210 7.44 -7.26 -23.84
CA GLN A 210 8.33 -6.13 -24.11
C GLN A 210 7.55 -4.83 -24.36
N ASP A 211 6.43 -4.92 -25.08
CA ASP A 211 5.57 -3.77 -25.36
C ASP A 211 4.91 -3.28 -24.07
N GLU A 212 4.40 -4.21 -23.26
CA GLU A 212 3.81 -3.92 -21.96
C GLU A 212 4.84 -3.27 -21.02
N ALA A 213 6.03 -3.84 -20.90
CA ALA A 213 7.11 -3.30 -20.10
C ALA A 213 7.52 -1.89 -20.57
N PHE A 214 7.65 -1.68 -21.88
CA PHE A 214 8.07 -0.41 -22.45
C PHE A 214 7.07 0.71 -22.15
N GLU A 215 5.79 0.47 -22.41
CA GLU A 215 4.74 1.46 -22.16
C GLU A 215 4.52 1.68 -20.66
N ALA A 216 4.54 0.62 -19.84
CA ALA A 216 4.44 0.75 -18.39
C ALA A 216 5.61 1.57 -17.80
N LEU A 217 6.86 1.26 -18.18
CA LEU A 217 8.03 2.00 -17.68
C LEU A 217 8.03 3.47 -18.15
N LYS A 218 7.61 3.74 -19.39
CA LYS A 218 7.43 5.11 -19.87
C LYS A 218 6.41 5.87 -19.05
N GLU A 219 5.26 5.26 -18.78
CA GLU A 219 4.21 5.91 -18.01
C GLU A 219 4.62 6.10 -16.55
N ILE A 220 5.32 5.14 -15.93
CA ILE A 220 5.88 5.32 -14.60
C ILE A 220 6.91 6.46 -14.59
N LYS A 221 7.77 6.58 -15.61
CA LYS A 221 8.74 7.68 -15.70
C LYS A 221 8.08 9.04 -15.90
N LYS A 222 6.91 9.08 -16.54
CA LYS A 222 6.17 10.30 -16.84
C LYS A 222 5.26 10.72 -15.70
N ASN A 223 4.53 9.77 -15.11
CA ASN A 223 3.46 10.00 -14.14
C ASN A 223 3.77 9.44 -12.74
N GLY A 224 4.97 8.91 -12.53
CA GLY A 224 5.39 8.30 -11.28
C GLY A 224 4.66 7.01 -10.89
N TYR A 225 3.70 6.52 -11.69
CA TYR A 225 2.84 5.37 -11.40
C TYR A 225 2.11 4.86 -12.66
N VAL A 226 1.69 3.59 -12.65
CA VAL A 226 0.83 3.01 -13.69
C VAL A 226 -0.15 1.99 -13.11
N ALA A 227 -1.32 1.83 -13.73
CA ALA A 227 -2.26 0.75 -13.44
C ALA A 227 -1.98 -0.45 -14.36
N GLY A 228 -2.06 -1.67 -13.83
CA GLY A 228 -1.83 -2.90 -14.60
C GLY A 228 -2.36 -4.15 -13.88
N ASP A 229 -1.89 -5.31 -14.32
CA ASP A 229 -2.18 -6.63 -13.75
C ASP A 229 -0.89 -7.46 -13.62
N CYS A 230 -1.00 -8.75 -13.27
CA CYS A 230 0.15 -9.63 -13.10
C CYS A 230 1.07 -9.67 -14.34
N PHE A 231 0.51 -9.56 -15.54
CA PHE A 231 1.29 -9.47 -16.78
C PHE A 231 2.12 -8.18 -16.83
N THR A 232 1.55 -7.05 -16.43
CA THR A 232 2.28 -5.78 -16.31
C THR A 232 3.44 -5.88 -15.31
N TYR A 233 3.21 -6.44 -14.11
CA TYR A 233 4.27 -6.63 -13.10
C TYR A 233 5.39 -7.53 -13.64
N ALA A 234 5.05 -8.72 -14.13
CA ALA A 234 6.02 -9.68 -14.64
C ALA A 234 6.82 -9.12 -15.84
N SER A 235 6.18 -8.33 -16.71
CA SER A 235 6.84 -7.66 -17.84
C SER A 235 7.87 -6.62 -17.37
N VAL A 236 7.49 -5.75 -16.42
CA VAL A 236 8.38 -4.73 -15.85
C VAL A 236 9.55 -5.37 -15.09
N ASP A 237 9.25 -6.37 -14.26
CA ASP A 237 10.25 -7.14 -13.51
C ASP A 237 11.25 -7.76 -14.48
N ARG A 238 10.76 -8.41 -15.54
CA ARG A 238 11.59 -9.06 -16.54
C ARG A 238 12.56 -8.06 -17.19
N ALA A 239 12.04 -6.94 -17.68
CA ALA A 239 12.84 -5.93 -18.37
C ALA A 239 13.96 -5.37 -17.48
N LEU A 240 13.63 -5.03 -16.23
CA LEU A 240 14.60 -4.45 -15.30
C LEU A 240 15.63 -5.49 -14.81
N LEU A 241 15.21 -6.73 -14.58
CA LEU A 241 16.10 -7.84 -14.19
C LEU A 241 17.07 -8.18 -15.32
N ASP A 242 16.61 -8.26 -16.57
CA ASP A 242 17.48 -8.43 -17.74
C ASP A 242 18.50 -7.28 -17.83
N GLY A 243 18.08 -6.04 -17.52
CA GLY A 243 18.95 -4.85 -17.52
C GLY A 243 20.10 -4.89 -16.48
N ILE A 244 19.98 -5.68 -15.41
CA ILE A 244 21.08 -5.94 -14.46
C ILE A 244 21.82 -7.24 -14.77
N GLY A 245 21.52 -7.87 -15.90
CA GLY A 245 22.10 -9.14 -16.36
C GLY A 245 21.67 -10.33 -15.50
N ALA A 246 20.45 -10.33 -14.99
CA ALA A 246 19.82 -11.53 -14.44
C ALA A 246 19.29 -12.42 -15.57
N GLU A 247 19.23 -13.73 -15.34
CA GLU A 247 18.47 -14.62 -16.21
C GLU A 247 17.09 -14.79 -15.63
N CYS A 248 16.04 -14.71 -16.45
CA CYS A 248 14.69 -14.98 -15.99
C CYS A 248 14.00 -16.09 -16.82
N ILE A 249 13.01 -16.75 -16.24
CA ILE A 249 12.08 -17.66 -16.91
C ILE A 249 10.67 -17.22 -16.56
N TRP A 250 9.82 -17.07 -17.56
CA TRP A 250 8.41 -16.75 -17.37
C TRP A 250 7.65 -17.96 -16.80
N VAL A 251 6.80 -17.72 -15.80
CA VAL A 251 5.99 -18.74 -15.15
C VAL A 251 4.54 -18.30 -15.15
N ASP A 252 3.67 -19.18 -15.63
CA ASP A 252 2.23 -19.02 -15.50
C ASP A 252 1.69 -20.06 -14.53
N ASN A 253 0.69 -19.66 -13.74
CA ASN A 253 0.02 -20.57 -12.84
C ASN A 253 -0.80 -21.63 -13.61
N GLN A 254 -1.18 -22.69 -12.91
CA GLN A 254 -2.04 -23.74 -13.44
C GLN A 254 -3.16 -24.05 -12.46
N GLY A 255 -4.40 -23.86 -12.93
CA GLY A 255 -5.60 -24.31 -12.22
C GLY A 255 -5.87 -23.56 -10.91
N ALA A 256 -5.44 -22.31 -10.79
CA ALA A 256 -5.82 -21.47 -9.66
C ALA A 256 -7.30 -21.06 -9.77
N ARG A 257 -8.03 -21.16 -8.65
CA ARG A 257 -9.46 -20.76 -8.61
C ARG A 257 -9.65 -19.24 -8.74
N SER A 258 -8.60 -18.49 -8.43
CA SER A 258 -8.55 -17.02 -8.41
C SER A 258 -8.25 -16.39 -9.77
N GLY A 259 -8.07 -17.19 -10.83
CA GLY A 259 -7.69 -16.71 -12.17
C GLY A 259 -6.21 -16.91 -12.49
N ASP A 260 -5.84 -16.55 -13.72
CA ASP A 260 -4.48 -16.69 -14.24
C ASP A 260 -3.52 -15.73 -13.53
N HIS A 261 -2.28 -16.15 -13.32
CA HIS A 261 -1.23 -15.36 -12.69
C HIS A 261 0.10 -15.67 -13.33
N SER A 262 0.85 -14.62 -13.63
CA SER A 262 2.18 -14.71 -14.25
C SER A 262 3.23 -14.07 -13.36
N TRP A 263 4.40 -14.70 -13.28
CA TRP A 263 5.56 -14.16 -12.58
C TRP A 263 6.86 -14.75 -13.14
N LEU A 264 8.00 -14.52 -12.47
CA LEU A 264 9.31 -14.96 -12.95
C LEU A 264 9.99 -15.94 -12.00
N LEU A 265 10.75 -16.89 -12.56
CA LEU A 265 11.94 -17.40 -11.90
C LEU A 265 13.12 -16.53 -12.31
N CYS A 266 13.93 -16.10 -11.35
CA CYS A 266 15.10 -15.25 -11.54
C CYS A 266 16.36 -15.95 -11.04
N ASN A 267 17.44 -15.89 -11.84
CA ASN A 267 18.76 -16.37 -11.48
C ASN A 267 19.78 -15.23 -11.53
N LEU A 268 20.36 -14.92 -10.37
CA LEU A 268 21.39 -13.90 -10.21
C LEU A 268 22.82 -14.48 -10.21
N GLY A 269 22.95 -15.78 -10.49
CA GLY A 269 24.20 -16.55 -10.47
C GLY A 269 24.29 -17.58 -9.35
N THR A 270 23.27 -17.67 -8.49
CA THR A 270 23.22 -18.56 -7.31
C THR A 270 22.11 -19.60 -7.40
N GLY A 271 21.43 -19.71 -8.55
CA GLY A 271 20.29 -20.60 -8.75
C GLY A 271 19.02 -19.85 -9.07
N TRP A 272 17.96 -20.60 -9.40
CA TRP A 272 16.65 -20.06 -9.75
C TRP A 272 15.83 -19.82 -8.49
N TYR A 273 15.20 -18.65 -8.38
CA TYR A 273 14.30 -18.30 -7.28
C TYR A 273 13.04 -17.61 -7.82
N HIS A 274 11.94 -17.71 -7.10
CA HIS A 274 10.70 -17.02 -7.41
C HIS A 274 10.84 -15.51 -7.21
N PHE A 275 10.53 -14.74 -8.24
CA PHE A 275 10.49 -13.28 -8.22
C PHE A 275 9.15 -12.82 -8.74
N ASP A 276 8.39 -12.15 -7.90
CA ASP A 276 7.10 -11.57 -8.24
C ASP A 276 6.81 -10.33 -7.41
N SER A 277 6.90 -9.15 -8.03
CA SER A 277 6.62 -7.88 -7.36
C SER A 277 5.12 -7.57 -7.24
N THR A 278 4.24 -8.45 -7.73
CA THR A 278 2.78 -8.26 -7.66
C THR A 278 2.33 -8.09 -6.21
N ARG A 279 1.46 -7.10 -5.98
CA ARG A 279 0.88 -6.85 -4.66
C ARG A 279 -0.15 -7.92 -4.31
N MET A 280 0.17 -8.74 -3.32
CA MET A 280 -0.79 -9.68 -2.73
C MET A 280 -1.58 -9.00 -1.61
N TYR A 281 -2.89 -9.27 -1.53
CA TYR A 281 -3.80 -8.66 -0.54
C TYR A 281 -3.39 -8.94 0.91
N ASP A 282 -2.79 -10.11 1.17
CA ASP A 282 -2.33 -10.52 2.50
C ASP A 282 -0.89 -10.09 2.82
N GLY A 283 -0.28 -9.27 1.96
CA GLY A 283 1.07 -8.74 2.14
C GLY A 283 2.19 -9.74 1.85
N PHE A 284 1.90 -10.88 1.22
CA PHE A 284 2.95 -11.82 0.81
C PHE A 284 3.95 -11.18 -0.15
N GLU A 285 5.23 -11.19 0.23
CA GLU A 285 6.33 -10.74 -0.62
C GLU A 285 7.03 -11.94 -1.27
N CYS A 286 6.97 -12.03 -2.60
CA CYS A 286 7.60 -13.10 -3.36
C CYS A 286 8.94 -12.62 -3.97
N PHE A 287 9.85 -12.17 -3.09
CA PHE A 287 11.18 -11.74 -3.50
C PHE A 287 12.20 -12.87 -3.33
N MET A 288 12.67 -13.42 -4.46
CA MET A 288 13.71 -14.46 -4.52
C MET A 288 13.42 -15.67 -3.59
N LEU A 289 12.18 -16.17 -3.60
CA LEU A 289 11.77 -17.29 -2.75
C LEU A 289 12.12 -18.66 -3.34
N THR A 290 12.31 -19.64 -2.47
CA THR A 290 12.43 -21.05 -2.85
C THR A 290 11.06 -21.69 -3.10
N ASP A 291 11.07 -22.86 -3.73
CA ASP A 291 9.91 -23.73 -3.93
C ASP A 291 9.24 -24.07 -2.60
N SER A 292 10.03 -24.31 -1.55
CA SER A 292 9.49 -24.61 -0.22
C SER A 292 8.72 -23.42 0.35
N GLN A 293 9.27 -22.20 0.23
CA GLN A 293 8.62 -20.99 0.74
C GLN A 293 7.34 -20.66 -0.04
N VAL A 294 7.35 -20.84 -1.37
CA VAL A 294 6.14 -20.69 -2.20
C VAL A 294 5.12 -21.80 -1.90
N GLN A 295 5.57 -23.03 -1.68
CA GLN A 295 4.68 -24.14 -1.30
C GLN A 295 4.02 -23.91 0.06
N ASP A 296 4.74 -23.34 1.03
CA ASP A 296 4.16 -22.95 2.32
C ASP A 296 3.05 -21.92 2.17
N TYR A 297 3.20 -20.97 1.23
CA TYR A 297 2.14 -20.02 0.90
C TYR A 297 0.94 -20.70 0.24
N ILE A 298 1.16 -21.63 -0.70
CA ILE A 298 0.10 -22.44 -1.32
C ILE A 298 -0.66 -23.28 -0.27
N ASN A 299 0.06 -23.84 0.70
CA ASN A 299 -0.50 -24.66 1.78
C ASN A 299 -1.42 -23.88 2.72
N ARG A 300 -1.30 -22.54 2.77
CA ARG A 300 -2.23 -21.65 3.51
C ARG A 300 -3.55 -21.41 2.76
N GLY A 301 -3.70 -21.96 1.55
CA GLY A 301 -4.91 -21.83 0.72
C GLY A 301 -4.72 -20.96 -0.52
N ASN A 302 -3.58 -20.29 -0.67
CA ASN A 302 -3.32 -19.36 -1.78
C ASN A 302 -2.87 -20.10 -3.05
N SER A 303 -3.83 -20.54 -3.87
CA SER A 303 -3.56 -21.33 -5.07
C SER A 303 -2.89 -20.57 -6.22
N ILE A 304 -2.69 -19.25 -6.10
CA ILE A 304 -2.26 -18.38 -7.19
C ILE A 304 -0.89 -18.74 -7.78
N TYR A 305 0.00 -19.37 -6.99
CA TYR A 305 1.34 -19.81 -7.42
C TYR A 305 1.44 -21.30 -7.79
N ARG A 306 0.31 -22.03 -7.85
CA ARG A 306 0.34 -23.44 -8.28
C ARG A 306 0.83 -23.53 -9.72
N ARG A 307 1.72 -24.48 -9.99
CA ARG A 307 2.30 -24.72 -11.33
C ARG A 307 2.76 -26.15 -11.48
N ASP A 308 3.04 -26.57 -12.71
CA ASP A 308 3.79 -27.78 -12.97
C ASP A 308 5.28 -27.57 -12.63
N MET A 309 5.73 -28.09 -11.49
CA MET A 309 7.12 -27.98 -11.06
C MET A 309 8.10 -28.66 -12.04
N SER A 310 7.65 -29.65 -12.83
CA SER A 310 8.52 -30.36 -13.76
C SER A 310 8.85 -29.55 -15.02
N ALA A 311 8.08 -28.50 -15.29
CA ALA A 311 8.31 -27.59 -16.42
C ALA A 311 9.43 -26.57 -16.16
N TYR A 312 9.93 -26.47 -14.91
CA TYR A 312 10.86 -25.44 -14.49
C TYR A 312 12.05 -26.03 -13.73
N PRO A 313 13.22 -25.35 -13.73
CA PRO A 313 14.32 -25.74 -12.86
C PRO A 313 13.89 -25.63 -11.39
N ALA A 314 14.34 -26.60 -10.57
CA ALA A 314 14.14 -26.55 -9.14
C ALA A 314 14.92 -25.38 -8.53
N THR A 315 14.31 -24.71 -7.56
CA THR A 315 14.99 -23.70 -6.75
C THR A 315 15.98 -24.35 -5.77
N PRO A 316 16.97 -23.60 -5.25
CA PRO A 316 17.82 -24.07 -4.16
C PRO A 316 17.04 -24.41 -2.88
N SER A 317 17.63 -25.24 -2.03
CA SER A 317 17.09 -25.56 -0.70
C SER A 317 17.37 -24.48 0.34
N GLU A 318 18.34 -23.61 0.08
CA GLU A 318 18.73 -22.50 0.96
C GLU A 318 17.99 -21.21 0.55
N GLU A 319 17.64 -20.39 1.53
CA GLU A 319 17.02 -19.09 1.28
C GLU A 319 18.02 -18.12 0.62
N PHE A 320 17.51 -17.27 -0.25
CA PHE A 320 18.32 -16.27 -0.93
C PHE A 320 18.89 -15.22 0.05
N SER A 321 20.15 -14.82 -0.16
CA SER A 321 20.85 -13.80 0.64
C SER A 321 21.67 -12.87 -0.26
N TYR A 322 21.69 -11.56 0.05
CA TYR A 322 22.28 -10.51 -0.82
C TYR A 322 22.67 -9.22 -0.12
#